data_AF-A0A0Q5J7U1-F1
#
_entry.id   AF-A0A0Q5J7U1-F1
#
_cell.length_a   1.000
_cell.length_b   1.000
_cell.length_c   1.000
_cell.angle_alpha   90.00
_cell.angle_beta   90.00
_cell.angle_gamma   90.00
#
_symmetry.space_group_name_H-M   'P 1'
#
loop_
_entity.id
_entity.type
_entity.pdbx_description
1 polymer ?
#
loop_
_entity_poly.entity_id
_entity_poly.type
_entity_poly.pdbx_seq_one_letter_code
_entity_poly.pdbx_strand_id
1 'polypeptide(L)'
;MSVLDTTDALDVAGYAAAVRRSLADLGPEQVDDLTDDLEADLAEALDDERHVAHGRGVLEQFGPPEEYAAELRAAAGLAPATAAARSGLPMGDPVQDARRLGRWTLRRLRAQAWWPPVESFLVALRPVWWLLRGWVVYQLVASMAGVSGWFPHNLPAFLVLVGFVVLSVQWGRGAWFRGSSVAWVATTANVVAVVAVLPLLGSAQDWLGDREAVYDSYQAGVLGGGDPQTIIQDKAVDGVVVDGMQVSNLFVYDAEGNPLTDVQVYDDRGRPVRTTFDNGFEQYWFPEATEPWSFVSRVDSDGRARWNVYPLQGAPTSEFTYDDEGLQVLPSGSTATTPPWPFAKAPALDDAPDAAIGAEGPVPSPTSTP
;
A
#
# COMPACT_ATOMS: atom_id res chain seq x y z
N MET A 1 4.53 64.20 34.53
CA MET A 1 3.40 63.60 35.27
C MET A 1 2.33 64.67 35.39
N SER A 2 1.37 64.68 34.47
CA SER A 2 0.05 65.28 34.67
C SER A 2 -0.88 64.50 33.76
N VAL A 3 -1.75 63.76 34.42
CA VAL A 3 -2.80 62.90 33.85
C VAL A 3 -3.70 63.80 33.01
N LEU A 4 -3.97 63.42 31.77
CA LEU A 4 -4.96 64.12 30.96
C LEU A 4 -6.33 63.88 31.58
N ASP A 5 -6.95 64.99 31.99
CA ASP A 5 -8.40 65.14 32.11
C ASP A 5 -9.06 64.55 30.85
N THR A 6 -9.82 63.46 31.02
CA THR A 6 -10.88 63.06 30.10
C THR A 6 -12.00 62.45 30.95
N THR A 7 -12.47 63.25 31.90
CA THR A 7 -13.84 63.11 32.43
C THR A 7 -14.73 64.07 31.64
N ASP A 8 -14.66 63.97 30.31
CA ASP A 8 -15.64 64.60 29.45
C ASP A 8 -16.79 63.60 29.37
N ALA A 9 -17.93 63.98 29.97
CA ALA A 9 -19.09 63.13 30.04
C ALA A 9 -19.53 62.77 28.62
N LEU A 10 -19.28 61.52 28.20
CA LEU A 10 -19.79 61.01 26.94
C LEU A 10 -21.31 61.14 26.96
N ASP A 11 -21.85 61.94 26.06
CA ASP A 11 -23.27 61.95 25.74
C ASP A 11 -23.68 60.58 25.16
N VAL A 12 -24.97 60.25 25.16
CA VAL A 12 -25.51 58.94 24.75
C VAL A 12 -24.99 58.52 23.37
N ALA A 13 -25.01 59.44 22.40
CA ALA A 13 -24.49 59.19 21.06
C ALA A 13 -22.98 58.90 21.05
N GLY A 14 -22.21 59.57 21.91
CA GLY A 14 -20.77 59.35 22.07
C GLY A 14 -20.47 57.98 22.69
N TYR A 15 -21.26 57.58 23.68
CA TYR A 15 -21.14 56.28 24.33
C TYR A 15 -21.50 55.14 23.36
N ALA A 16 -22.61 55.25 22.63
CA ALA A 16 -23.01 54.26 21.63
C ALA A 16 -21.97 54.13 20.50
N ALA A 17 -21.39 55.23 20.03
CA ALA A 17 -20.29 55.19 19.06
C ALA A 17 -19.03 54.50 19.61
N ALA A 18 -18.74 54.64 20.91
CA ALA A 18 -17.67 53.91 21.55
C ALA A 18 -17.96 52.41 21.67
N VAL A 19 -19.20 52.02 22.02
CA VAL A 19 -19.66 50.61 22.04
C VAL A 19 -19.54 49.97 20.66
N ARG A 20 -20.01 50.64 19.59
CA ARG A 20 -19.87 50.14 18.20
C ARG A 20 -18.41 49.95 17.79
N ARG A 21 -17.52 50.87 18.18
CA ARG A 21 -16.08 50.74 17.93
C ARG A 21 -15.49 49.53 18.65
N SER A 22 -15.94 49.28 19.89
CA SER A 22 -15.54 48.11 20.67
C SER A 22 -16.05 46.80 20.08
N LEU A 23 -17.07 46.82 19.21
CA LEU A 23 -17.65 45.67 18.49
C LEU A 23 -17.15 45.53 17.03
N ALA A 24 -16.19 46.35 16.59
CA ALA A 24 -15.72 46.37 15.21
C ALA A 24 -14.98 45.09 14.75
N ASP A 25 -14.76 44.13 15.66
CA ASP A 25 -14.29 42.77 15.36
C ASP A 25 -15.37 41.86 14.77
N LEU A 26 -16.66 42.22 14.95
CA LEU A 26 -17.80 41.53 14.36
C LEU A 26 -18.09 42.06 12.93
N GLY A 27 -18.83 41.28 12.14
CA GLY A 27 -19.26 41.73 10.80
C GLY A 27 -20.19 42.94 10.88
N PRO A 28 -20.20 43.85 9.88
CA PRO A 28 -20.97 45.09 9.93
C PRO A 28 -22.48 44.84 10.18
N GLU A 29 -23.05 43.81 9.54
CA GLU A 29 -24.46 43.43 9.75
C GLU A 29 -24.74 43.03 11.21
N GLN A 30 -23.81 42.34 11.87
CA GLN A 30 -23.98 41.92 13.27
C GLN A 30 -23.80 43.07 14.26
N VAL A 31 -22.94 44.04 13.96
CA VAL A 31 -22.80 45.24 14.78
C VAL A 31 -24.07 46.09 14.69
N ASP A 32 -24.63 46.22 13.50
CA ASP A 32 -25.88 46.94 13.29
C ASP A 32 -27.03 46.24 14.03
N ASP A 33 -27.21 44.92 13.86
CA ASP A 33 -28.27 44.16 14.56
C ASP A 33 -28.17 44.24 16.09
N LEU A 34 -26.96 44.24 16.66
CA LEU A 34 -26.75 44.29 18.12
C LEU A 34 -26.86 45.69 18.70
N THR A 35 -26.62 46.72 17.89
CA THR A 35 -26.67 48.12 18.35
C THR A 35 -27.84 48.90 17.76
N ASP A 36 -28.76 48.19 17.12
CA ASP A 36 -30.06 48.69 16.71
C ASP A 36 -30.81 49.15 17.98
N ASP A 37 -31.42 50.32 17.92
CA ASP A 37 -32.10 50.99 19.04
C ASP A 37 -31.27 51.28 20.31
N LEU A 38 -29.97 50.94 20.36
CA LEU A 38 -29.13 51.12 21.55
C LEU A 38 -29.10 52.56 22.09
N GLU A 39 -29.07 53.56 21.20
CA GLU A 39 -29.09 54.97 21.61
C GLU A 39 -30.41 55.38 22.24
N ALA A 40 -31.53 54.81 21.78
CA ALA A 40 -32.85 55.06 22.35
C ALA A 40 -32.98 54.40 23.72
N ASP A 41 -32.56 53.14 23.85
CA ASP A 41 -32.58 52.40 25.12
C ASP A 41 -31.72 53.05 26.20
N LEU A 42 -30.53 53.54 25.83
CA LEU A 42 -29.64 54.26 26.74
C LEU A 42 -30.25 55.58 27.20
N ALA A 43 -30.90 56.32 26.29
CA ALA A 43 -31.57 57.57 26.62
C ALA A 43 -32.79 57.35 27.53
N GLU A 44 -33.61 56.33 27.27
CA GLU A 44 -34.75 55.97 28.11
C GLU A 44 -34.31 55.54 29.52
N ALA A 45 -33.26 54.74 29.62
CA ALA A 45 -32.73 54.27 30.90
C ALA A 45 -32.07 55.37 31.76
N LEU A 46 -31.65 56.48 31.14
CA LEU A 46 -31.18 57.69 31.84
C LEU A 46 -32.32 58.61 32.27
N ASP A 47 -33.46 58.58 31.56
CA ASP A 47 -34.64 59.41 31.83
C ASP A 47 -35.64 58.76 32.84
N ASP A 48 -35.53 57.45 33.11
CA ASP A 48 -36.39 56.77 34.11
C ASP A 48 -36.19 57.35 35.53
N GLU A 49 -37.15 58.17 35.97
CA GLU A 49 -37.20 58.97 37.20
C GLU A 49 -36.86 58.22 38.50
N ARG A 50 -36.96 56.87 38.52
CA ARG A 50 -36.54 56.05 39.68
C ARG A 50 -35.02 55.99 39.87
N HIS A 51 -34.23 56.31 38.86
CA HIS A 51 -32.77 56.34 38.89
C HIS A 51 -32.18 57.78 38.89
N VAL A 52 -33.04 58.80 38.67
CA VAL A 52 -32.68 60.22 38.49
C VAL A 52 -32.27 60.93 39.80
N ALA A 53 -32.34 60.27 40.97
CA ALA A 53 -31.97 60.88 42.25
C ALA A 53 -30.50 61.34 42.35
N HIS A 54 -29.63 60.96 41.41
CA HIS A 54 -28.20 61.24 41.48
C HIS A 54 -27.56 61.86 40.22
N GLY A 55 -28.33 62.21 39.17
CA GLY A 55 -27.78 62.88 37.97
C GLY A 55 -26.53 62.19 37.40
N ARG A 56 -26.52 60.84 37.42
CA ARG A 56 -25.35 60.04 37.05
C ARG A 56 -25.20 60.01 35.53
N GLY A 57 -23.99 60.27 35.04
CA GLY A 57 -23.68 60.20 33.61
C GLY A 57 -23.64 58.76 33.09
N VAL A 58 -23.68 58.57 31.77
CA VAL A 58 -23.75 57.25 31.11
C VAL A 58 -22.67 56.27 31.59
N LEU A 59 -21.44 56.76 31.80
CA LEU A 59 -20.32 55.97 32.31
C LEU A 59 -20.51 55.46 33.75
N GLU A 60 -21.24 56.20 34.58
CA GLU A 60 -21.44 55.85 35.98
C GLU A 60 -22.59 54.85 36.16
N GLN A 61 -23.55 54.84 35.23
CA GLN A 61 -24.66 53.88 35.22
C GLN A 61 -24.32 52.58 34.49
N PHE A 62 -23.67 52.66 33.33
CA PHE A 62 -23.41 51.52 32.45
C PHE A 62 -21.94 51.06 32.45
N GLY A 63 -21.07 51.74 33.20
CA GLY A 63 -19.65 51.45 33.21
C GLY A 63 -18.95 51.84 31.91
N PRO A 64 -17.67 51.46 31.73
CA PRO A 64 -16.93 51.77 30.52
C PRO A 64 -17.52 51.06 29.28
N PRO A 65 -17.52 51.71 28.10
CA PRO A 65 -18.17 51.17 26.89
C PRO A 65 -17.58 49.84 26.40
N GLU A 66 -16.35 49.51 26.77
CA GLU A 66 -15.71 48.23 26.47
C GLU A 66 -16.32 47.07 27.26
N GLU A 67 -16.67 47.30 28.53
CA GLU A 67 -17.32 46.30 29.39
C GLU A 67 -18.77 46.10 28.98
N TYR A 68 -19.50 47.19 28.70
CA TYR A 68 -20.87 47.11 28.17
C TYR A 68 -20.94 46.35 26.83
N ALA A 69 -19.97 46.58 25.93
CA ALA A 69 -19.85 45.82 24.68
C ALA A 69 -19.53 44.34 24.90
N ALA A 70 -18.82 43.98 25.98
CA ALA A 70 -18.55 42.59 26.33
C ALA A 70 -19.80 41.90 26.89
N GLU A 71 -20.59 42.60 27.70
CA GLU A 71 -21.88 42.12 28.21
C GLU A 71 -22.89 41.91 27.08
N LEU A 72 -22.97 42.84 26.12
CA LEU A 72 -23.84 42.73 24.95
C LEU A 72 -23.48 41.50 24.09
N ARG A 73 -22.18 41.23 23.90
CA ARG A 73 -21.73 39.99 23.23
C ARG A 73 -22.12 38.75 24.02
N ALA A 74 -21.96 38.74 25.34
CA ALA A 74 -22.30 37.61 26.17
C ALA A 74 -23.81 37.31 26.12
N ALA A 75 -24.65 38.35 26.13
CA ALA A 75 -26.10 38.24 25.96
C ALA A 75 -26.48 37.67 24.58
N ALA A 76 -25.75 38.05 23.53
CA ALA A 76 -25.90 37.51 22.18
C ALA A 76 -25.27 36.11 21.97
N GLY A 77 -24.66 35.52 23.00
CA GLY A 77 -23.97 34.22 22.90
C GLY A 77 -22.68 34.25 22.07
N LEU A 78 -22.09 35.42 21.86
CA LEU A 78 -20.85 35.61 21.11
C LEU A 78 -19.61 35.42 21.99
N ALA A 79 -18.54 34.91 21.40
CA ALA A 79 -17.28 34.69 22.11
C ALA A 79 -16.64 36.02 22.56
N PRO A 80 -15.93 36.05 23.71
CA PRO A 80 -15.27 37.26 24.20
C PRO A 80 -14.18 37.75 23.23
N ALA A 81 -14.09 39.08 23.05
CA ALA A 81 -13.21 39.77 22.10
C ALA A 81 -11.72 39.37 22.19
N THR A 82 -11.28 38.83 23.34
CA THR A 82 -9.91 38.37 23.58
C THR A 82 -9.56 37.04 22.91
N ALA A 83 -10.49 36.39 22.21
CA ALA A 83 -10.24 35.19 21.41
C ALA A 83 -10.09 35.46 19.89
N ALA A 84 -10.25 36.70 19.42
CA ALA A 84 -10.08 37.08 18.02
C ALA A 84 -8.68 37.64 17.71
N ALA A 85 -7.66 37.21 18.44
CA ALA A 85 -6.27 37.42 18.03
C ALA A 85 -5.92 36.43 16.89
N ARG A 86 -6.19 36.85 15.65
CA ARG A 86 -5.64 36.26 14.41
C ARG A 86 -6.04 34.80 14.16
N SER A 87 -7.27 34.59 13.69
CA SER A 87 -7.67 33.39 12.93
C SER A 87 -7.13 33.38 11.48
N GLY A 88 -6.07 34.12 11.20
CA GLY A 88 -5.10 33.67 10.21
C GLY A 88 -4.12 32.80 10.95
N LEU A 89 -4.18 31.48 10.77
CA LEU A 89 -3.02 30.63 11.01
C LEU A 89 -1.81 31.39 10.44
N PRO A 90 -0.84 31.87 11.23
CA PRO A 90 0.41 32.20 10.61
C PRO A 90 0.81 30.89 9.95
N MET A 91 0.97 30.89 8.64
CA MET A 91 1.84 29.91 7.99
C MET A 91 3.24 30.26 8.55
N GLY A 92 3.45 29.92 9.82
CA GLY A 92 4.70 30.06 10.51
C GLY A 92 5.69 29.34 9.62
N ASP A 93 6.86 29.95 9.43
CA ASP A 93 7.93 29.32 8.70
C ASP A 93 8.09 27.90 9.28
N PRO A 94 7.68 26.84 8.55
CA PRO A 94 7.58 25.50 9.13
C PRO A 94 8.96 25.02 9.58
N VAL A 95 10.03 25.64 9.05
CA VAL A 95 11.41 25.47 9.47
C VAL A 95 11.63 25.99 10.89
N GLN A 96 11.07 27.14 11.26
CA GLN A 96 11.20 27.72 12.59
C GLN A 96 10.40 26.96 13.63
N ASP A 97 9.20 26.49 13.27
CA ASP A 97 8.35 25.70 14.18
C ASP A 97 8.94 24.31 14.41
N ALA A 98 9.42 23.64 13.37
CA ALA A 98 10.18 22.39 13.52
C ALA A 98 11.47 22.59 14.34
N ARG A 99 12.18 23.70 14.16
CA ARG A 99 13.38 24.03 14.97
C ARG A 99 13.03 24.36 16.42
N ARG A 100 11.89 24.99 16.70
CA ARG A 100 11.42 25.27 18.07
C ARG A 100 11.04 23.97 18.77
N LEU A 101 10.24 23.13 18.10
CA LEU A 101 9.85 21.83 18.61
C LEU A 101 11.07 20.95 18.87
N GLY A 102 11.98 20.83 17.89
CA GLY A 102 13.20 20.05 18.02
C GLY A 102 14.14 20.53 19.13
N ARG A 103 14.28 21.85 19.32
CA ARG A 103 15.08 22.40 20.44
C ARG A 103 14.42 22.12 21.79
N TRP A 104 13.10 22.14 21.87
CA TRP A 104 12.36 21.82 23.08
C TRP A 104 12.52 20.33 23.45
N THR A 105 12.33 19.40 22.50
CA THR A 105 12.55 17.97 22.72
C THR A 105 14.01 17.66 23.07
N LEU A 106 14.98 18.25 22.35
CA LEU A 106 16.40 18.05 22.64
C LEU A 106 16.79 18.54 24.04
N ARG A 107 16.20 19.64 24.54
CA ARG A 107 16.42 20.09 25.92
C ARG A 107 15.87 19.09 26.94
N ARG A 108 14.68 18.54 26.67
CA ARG A 108 14.05 17.51 27.53
C ARG A 108 14.87 16.23 27.56
N LEU A 109 15.45 15.84 26.43
CA LEU A 109 16.30 14.66 26.27
C LEU A 109 17.68 14.87 26.88
N ARG A 110 18.34 16.02 26.67
CA ARG A 110 19.63 16.37 27.31
C ARG A 110 19.54 16.49 28.83
N ALA A 111 18.34 16.68 29.39
CA ALA A 111 18.12 16.61 30.83
C ALA A 111 18.19 15.15 31.37
N GLN A 112 18.15 14.15 30.50
CA GLN A 112 18.29 12.74 30.87
C GLN A 112 19.76 12.32 30.88
N ALA A 113 20.19 11.63 31.94
CA ALA A 113 21.60 11.26 32.15
C ALA A 113 22.18 10.30 31.08
N TRP A 114 21.34 9.52 30.41
CA TRP A 114 21.74 8.57 29.36
C TRP A 114 21.88 9.19 27.97
N TRP A 115 21.43 10.44 27.77
CA TRP A 115 21.36 11.08 26.46
C TRP A 115 22.69 11.59 25.90
N PRO A 116 23.65 12.15 26.67
CA PRO A 116 24.89 12.68 26.10
C PRO A 116 25.73 11.67 25.28
N PRO A 117 25.85 10.39 25.71
CA PRO A 117 26.50 9.35 24.88
C PRO A 117 25.71 8.98 23.61
N VAL A 118 24.38 9.01 23.67
CA VAL A 118 23.52 8.71 22.50
C VAL A 118 23.56 9.85 21.49
N GLU A 119 23.58 11.09 21.96
CA GLU A 119 23.69 12.27 21.11
C GLU A 119 25.00 12.29 20.32
N SER A 120 26.14 11.98 20.96
CA SER A 120 27.43 11.95 20.27
C SER A 120 27.48 10.87 19.18
N PHE A 121 26.89 9.69 19.45
CA PHE A 121 26.73 8.62 18.48
C PHE A 121 25.85 9.04 17.29
N LEU A 122 24.68 9.63 17.54
CA LEU A 122 23.77 10.13 16.50
C LEU A 122 24.38 11.27 15.67
N VAL A 123 25.20 12.12 16.30
CA VAL A 123 25.96 13.17 15.58
C VAL A 123 27.03 12.55 14.69
N ALA A 124 27.67 11.47 15.12
CA ALA A 124 28.61 10.72 14.28
C ALA A 124 27.92 10.05 13.07
N LEU A 125 26.63 9.72 13.17
CA LEU A 125 25.80 9.15 12.09
C LEU A 125 25.30 10.16 11.05
N ARG A 126 25.63 11.45 11.18
CA ARG A 126 25.30 12.47 10.17
C ARG A 126 25.68 12.09 8.72
N PRO A 127 26.83 11.47 8.45
CA PRO A 127 27.18 11.04 7.10
C PRO A 127 26.24 9.96 6.56
N VAL A 128 25.82 9.02 7.42
CA VAL A 128 24.89 7.94 7.07
C VAL A 128 23.51 8.52 6.73
N TRP A 129 23.07 9.54 7.47
CA TRP A 129 21.82 10.23 7.16
C TRP A 129 21.83 10.89 5.76
N TRP A 130 22.96 11.43 5.32
CA TRP A 130 23.06 12.00 3.97
C TRP A 130 22.91 10.93 2.88
N LEU A 131 23.51 9.75 3.10
CA LEU A 131 23.37 8.60 2.20
C LEU A 131 21.91 8.15 2.13
N LEU A 132 21.30 7.93 3.30
CA LEU A 132 19.91 7.48 3.42
C LEU A 132 18.95 8.45 2.75
N ARG A 133 19.10 9.76 2.96
CA ARG A 133 18.29 10.78 2.29
C ARG A 133 18.43 10.72 0.76
N GLY A 134 19.66 10.58 0.26
CA GLY A 134 19.92 10.48 -1.17
C GLY A 134 19.26 9.24 -1.79
N TRP A 135 19.35 8.11 -1.10
CA TRP A 135 18.72 6.85 -1.50
C TRP A 135 17.19 6.95 -1.49
N VAL A 136 16.57 7.54 -0.45
CA VAL A 136 15.11 7.73 -0.40
C VAL A 136 14.61 8.58 -1.56
N VAL A 137 15.31 9.69 -1.89
CA VAL A 137 14.93 10.53 -3.05
C VAL A 137 15.03 9.74 -4.35
N TYR A 138 16.10 8.95 -4.52
CA TYR A 138 16.23 8.06 -5.66
C TYR A 138 15.07 7.05 -5.75
N GLN A 139 14.69 6.40 -4.64
CA GLN A 139 13.59 5.45 -4.62
C GLN A 139 12.25 6.10 -4.98
N LEU A 140 11.98 7.31 -4.49
CA LEU A 140 10.77 8.06 -4.85
C LEU A 140 10.74 8.36 -6.35
N VAL A 141 11.86 8.85 -6.92
CA VAL A 141 11.95 9.13 -8.36
C VAL A 141 11.83 7.86 -9.20
N ALA A 142 12.46 6.75 -8.77
CA ALA A 142 12.37 5.46 -9.44
C ALA A 142 10.93 4.91 -9.42
N SER A 143 10.24 5.03 -8.28
CA SER A 143 8.84 4.62 -8.15
C SER A 143 7.90 5.43 -9.07
N MET A 144 8.08 6.75 -9.15
CA MET A 144 7.32 7.60 -10.07
C MET A 144 7.60 7.30 -11.55
N ALA A 145 8.81 6.84 -11.87
CA ALA A 145 9.18 6.41 -13.22
C ALA A 145 8.68 5.00 -13.58
N GLY A 146 7.98 4.31 -12.67
CA GLY A 146 7.51 2.93 -12.87
C GLY A 146 8.62 1.88 -12.84
N VAL A 147 9.80 2.23 -12.31
CA VAL A 147 10.92 1.29 -12.18
C VAL A 147 10.80 0.57 -10.85
N SER A 148 10.45 -0.71 -10.90
CA SER A 148 10.33 -1.57 -9.72
C SER A 148 11.67 -2.22 -9.40
N GLY A 149 12.25 -1.90 -8.24
CA GLY A 149 13.48 -2.52 -7.77
C GLY A 149 14.12 -1.79 -6.59
N TRP A 150 14.67 -2.56 -5.66
CA TRP A 150 15.38 -2.05 -4.48
C TRP A 150 16.79 -1.55 -4.80
N PHE A 151 17.39 -2.09 -5.86
CA PHE A 151 18.71 -1.76 -6.32
C PHE A 151 18.72 -1.46 -7.83
N PRO A 152 19.60 -0.58 -8.30
CA PRO A 152 19.80 -0.35 -9.71
C PRO A 152 20.35 -1.61 -10.38
N HIS A 153 19.60 -2.18 -11.32
CA HIS A 153 20.01 -3.37 -12.09
C HIS A 153 20.86 -3.01 -13.32
N ASN A 154 20.96 -1.73 -13.64
CA ASN A 154 21.64 -1.20 -14.82
C ASN A 154 22.54 -0.01 -14.45
N LEU A 155 23.66 0.12 -15.18
CA LEU A 155 24.67 1.15 -14.94
C LEU A 155 24.10 2.59 -14.91
N PRO A 156 23.16 3.00 -15.78
CA PRO A 156 22.58 4.34 -15.74
C PRO A 156 21.85 4.63 -14.42
N ALA A 157 21.05 3.69 -13.91
CA ALA A 157 20.32 3.87 -12.66
C ALA A 157 21.27 3.96 -11.46
N PHE A 158 22.38 3.22 -11.50
CA PHE A 158 23.43 3.30 -10.48
C PHE A 158 24.08 4.69 -10.46
N LEU A 159 24.40 5.26 -11.62
CA LEU A 159 24.97 6.61 -11.72
C LEU A 159 23.99 7.69 -11.21
N VAL A 160 22.69 7.52 -11.46
CA VAL A 160 21.65 8.43 -10.95
C VAL A 160 21.59 8.37 -9.42
N LEU A 161 21.59 7.17 -8.83
CA LEU A 161 21.65 6.99 -7.37
C LEU A 161 22.90 7.67 -6.77
N VAL A 162 24.08 7.42 -7.35
CA VAL A 162 25.34 8.06 -6.91
C VAL A 162 25.22 9.59 -7.03
N GLY A 163 24.63 10.10 -8.10
CA GLY A 163 24.35 11.53 -8.28
C GLY A 163 23.50 12.11 -7.14
N PHE A 164 22.36 11.48 -6.81
CA PHE A 164 21.50 11.91 -5.71
C PHE A 164 22.20 11.84 -4.35
N VAL A 165 23.00 10.81 -4.11
CA VAL A 165 23.80 10.67 -2.89
C VAL A 165 24.84 11.79 -2.78
N VAL A 166 25.59 12.07 -3.84
CA VAL A 166 26.59 13.14 -3.87
C VAL A 166 25.94 14.51 -3.67
N LEU A 167 24.84 14.78 -4.37
CA LEU A 167 24.03 15.99 -4.17
C LEU A 167 23.56 16.11 -2.71
N SER A 168 23.11 15.00 -2.12
CA SER A 168 22.68 14.96 -0.73
C SER A 168 23.82 15.27 0.25
N VAL A 169 25.01 14.68 0.03
CA VAL A 169 26.19 14.90 0.87
C VAL A 169 26.72 16.34 0.75
N GLN A 170 26.86 16.86 -0.47
CA GLN A 170 27.38 18.21 -0.69
C GLN A 170 26.45 19.30 -0.16
N TRP A 171 25.13 19.05 -0.21
CA TRP A 171 24.13 19.90 0.41
C TRP A 171 24.17 19.78 1.93
N GLY A 172 24.29 18.58 2.49
CA GLY A 172 24.42 18.34 3.94
C GLY A 172 25.67 18.96 4.56
N ARG A 173 26.75 19.09 3.77
CA ARG A 173 27.99 19.79 4.15
C ARG A 173 27.88 21.33 4.11
N GLY A 174 26.77 21.88 3.63
CA GLY A 174 26.55 23.33 3.55
C GLY A 174 27.46 24.05 2.53
N ALA A 175 28.01 23.33 1.55
CA ALA A 175 28.96 23.84 0.59
C ALA A 175 28.30 24.59 -0.59
N TRP A 176 27.08 24.20 -0.99
CA TRP A 176 26.48 24.68 -2.25
C TRP A 176 25.23 25.55 -2.13
N PHE A 177 24.53 25.57 -0.98
CA PHE A 177 23.23 26.24 -0.89
C PHE A 177 23.02 27.02 0.43
N ARG A 178 23.64 28.20 0.53
CA ARG A 178 23.60 29.09 1.71
C ARG A 178 22.45 30.12 1.71
N GLY A 179 21.49 30.03 0.78
CA GLY A 179 20.34 30.95 0.68
C GLY A 179 19.13 30.54 1.54
N SER A 180 18.40 31.51 2.10
CA SER A 180 17.19 31.29 2.91
C SER A 180 16.09 30.55 2.14
N SER A 181 15.97 30.76 0.83
CA SER A 181 14.99 30.08 -0.04
C SER A 181 15.25 28.57 -0.19
N VAL A 182 16.47 28.10 0.06
CA VAL A 182 16.84 26.67 -0.07
C VAL A 182 16.68 25.92 1.25
N ALA A 183 16.50 26.64 2.36
CA ALA A 183 16.28 26.06 3.68
C ALA A 183 14.92 25.35 3.81
N TRP A 184 13.88 25.87 3.13
CA TRP A 184 12.57 25.21 3.07
C TRP A 184 12.68 23.86 2.34
N VAL A 185 13.36 23.82 1.18
CA VAL A 185 13.58 22.57 0.42
C VAL A 185 14.35 21.54 1.23
N ALA A 186 15.35 21.96 2.02
CA ALA A 186 16.09 21.06 2.90
C ALA A 186 15.23 20.48 4.03
N THR A 187 14.25 21.25 4.51
CA THR A 187 13.32 20.81 5.56
C THR A 187 12.28 19.87 4.96
N THR A 188 11.70 20.20 3.81
CA THR A 188 10.79 19.33 3.06
C THR A 188 11.47 18.01 2.70
N ALA A 189 12.71 18.04 2.21
CA ALA A 189 13.47 16.82 1.89
C ALA A 189 13.76 15.96 3.13
N ASN A 190 14.00 16.57 4.29
CA ASN A 190 14.17 15.82 5.55
C ASN A 190 12.84 15.24 6.04
N VAL A 191 11.75 15.99 5.98
CA VAL A 191 10.41 15.52 6.37
C VAL A 191 9.97 14.37 5.45
N VAL A 192 10.13 14.53 4.14
CA VAL A 192 9.85 13.48 3.14
C VAL A 192 10.74 12.27 3.40
N ALA A 193 12.03 12.45 3.70
CA ALA A 193 12.90 11.32 4.03
C ALA A 193 12.41 10.56 5.27
N VAL A 194 12.03 11.26 6.35
CA VAL A 194 11.53 10.62 7.57
C VAL A 194 10.19 9.90 7.33
N VAL A 195 9.27 10.55 6.62
CA VAL A 195 7.94 9.99 6.34
C VAL A 195 8.03 8.80 5.37
N ALA A 196 8.89 8.87 4.37
CA ALA A 196 9.06 7.82 3.38
C ALA A 196 9.88 6.62 3.90
N VAL A 197 10.68 6.78 4.96
CA VAL A 197 11.44 5.66 5.56
C VAL A 197 10.52 4.55 6.05
N LEU A 198 9.39 4.87 6.68
CA LEU A 198 8.48 3.85 7.22
C LEU A 198 7.82 2.96 6.14
N PRO A 199 7.16 3.50 5.09
CA PRO A 199 6.61 2.67 4.02
C PRO A 199 7.70 1.99 3.19
N LEU A 200 8.89 2.60 3.04
CA LEU A 200 10.02 1.94 2.40
C LEU A 200 10.52 0.76 3.24
N LEU A 201 10.62 0.88 4.55
CA LEU A 201 11.00 -0.26 5.41
C LEU A 201 9.95 -1.38 5.39
N GLY A 202 8.66 -1.05 5.34
CA GLY A 202 7.59 -2.04 5.16
C GLY A 202 7.72 -2.79 3.83
N SER A 203 7.91 -2.08 2.73
CA SER A 203 8.13 -2.72 1.43
C SER A 203 9.48 -3.45 1.33
N ALA A 204 10.43 -3.17 2.23
CA ALA A 204 11.68 -3.93 2.37
C ALA A 204 11.40 -5.31 2.95
N GLN A 205 10.54 -5.37 3.96
CA GLN A 205 10.13 -6.61 4.60
C GLN A 205 9.32 -7.45 3.63
N ASP A 206 8.43 -6.84 2.85
CA ASP A 206 7.68 -7.54 1.80
C ASP A 206 8.64 -8.08 0.73
N TRP A 207 9.60 -7.27 0.26
CA TRP A 207 10.58 -7.70 -0.74
C TRP A 207 11.56 -8.77 -0.23
N LEU A 208 11.97 -8.71 1.04
CA LEU A 208 12.77 -9.75 1.68
C LEU A 208 11.93 -11.02 1.85
N GLY A 209 10.67 -10.91 2.25
CA GLY A 209 9.73 -12.02 2.39
C GLY A 209 9.47 -12.72 1.06
N ASP A 210 9.31 -11.98 -0.03
CA ASP A 210 9.17 -12.56 -1.38
C ASP A 210 10.42 -13.33 -1.80
N ARG A 211 11.63 -12.84 -1.46
CA ARG A 211 12.89 -13.53 -1.76
C ARG A 211 13.15 -14.71 -0.85
N GLU A 212 12.78 -14.61 0.42
CA GLU A 212 12.85 -15.71 1.38
C GLU A 212 11.84 -16.78 1.00
N ALA A 213 10.64 -16.44 0.51
CA ALA A 213 9.69 -17.39 -0.07
C ALA A 213 10.26 -18.08 -1.31
N VAL A 214 10.99 -17.37 -2.18
CA VAL A 214 11.68 -17.99 -3.33
C VAL A 214 12.82 -18.92 -2.84
N TYR A 215 13.60 -18.51 -1.84
CA TYR A 215 14.69 -19.32 -1.30
C TYR A 215 14.19 -20.55 -0.51
N ASP A 216 13.15 -20.37 0.29
CA ASP A 216 12.42 -21.44 0.98
C ASP A 216 11.71 -22.35 -0.01
N SER A 217 11.17 -21.83 -1.12
CA SER A 217 10.62 -22.69 -2.19
C SER A 217 11.70 -23.50 -2.90
N TYR A 218 12.92 -22.95 -3.03
CA TYR A 218 14.07 -23.67 -3.57
C TYR A 218 14.59 -24.72 -2.59
N GLN A 219 14.65 -24.40 -1.30
CA GLN A 219 15.11 -25.29 -0.23
C GLN A 219 14.07 -26.35 0.16
N ALA A 220 12.78 -26.05 0.04
CA ALA A 220 11.65 -26.96 0.21
C ALA A 220 11.41 -27.84 -1.03
N GLY A 221 12.27 -27.75 -2.04
CA GLY A 221 12.24 -28.61 -3.22
C GLY A 221 11.12 -28.32 -4.22
N VAL A 222 10.39 -27.21 -4.07
CA VAL A 222 9.36 -26.74 -5.02
C VAL A 222 10.00 -26.34 -6.36
N LEU A 223 11.26 -25.90 -6.35
CA LEU A 223 12.03 -25.57 -7.56
C LEU A 223 13.24 -26.50 -7.80
N GLY A 224 13.42 -27.54 -6.99
CA GLY A 224 14.56 -28.45 -7.08
C GLY A 224 14.27 -29.77 -6.39
N GLY A 225 14.02 -30.82 -7.18
CA GLY A 225 13.60 -32.13 -6.69
C GLY A 225 14.49 -32.68 -5.57
N GLY A 226 13.88 -33.08 -4.46
CA GLY A 226 14.63 -33.70 -3.37
C GLY A 226 13.92 -33.90 -2.03
N ASP A 227 12.59 -33.94 -1.93
CA ASP A 227 11.85 -34.75 -0.93
C ASP A 227 10.32 -34.54 -1.05
N PRO A 228 9.48 -35.56 -0.81
CA PRO A 228 8.02 -35.46 -0.97
C PRO A 228 7.40 -34.77 0.25
N GLN A 229 7.29 -33.45 0.22
CA GLN A 229 6.42 -32.71 1.14
C GLN A 229 5.00 -32.69 0.57
N THR A 230 4.02 -33.08 1.38
CA THR A 230 2.60 -33.05 1.04
C THR A 230 2.16 -31.59 0.93
N ILE A 231 2.08 -31.07 -0.30
CA ILE A 231 1.63 -29.71 -0.58
C ILE A 231 0.12 -29.67 -0.34
N ILE A 232 -0.32 -28.99 0.72
CA ILE A 232 -1.74 -28.57 0.81
C ILE A 232 -1.89 -27.42 -0.19
N GLN A 233 -2.29 -27.76 -1.41
CA GLN A 233 -2.44 -26.81 -2.50
C GLN A 233 -3.84 -26.19 -2.44
N ASP A 234 -3.94 -24.99 -1.84
CA ASP A 234 -5.20 -24.26 -1.65
C ASP A 234 -5.88 -23.78 -2.95
N LYS A 235 -5.26 -24.02 -4.12
CA LYS A 235 -5.85 -23.76 -5.43
C LYS A 235 -5.93 -25.06 -6.21
N ALA A 236 -7.13 -25.38 -6.69
CA ALA A 236 -7.30 -26.45 -7.67
C ALA A 236 -6.41 -26.16 -8.88
N VAL A 237 -5.39 -26.99 -9.09
CA VAL A 237 -4.56 -26.94 -10.29
C VAL A 237 -5.34 -27.65 -11.39
N ASP A 238 -5.49 -27.01 -12.54
CA ASP A 238 -6.01 -27.70 -13.73
C ASP A 238 -5.04 -28.84 -14.07
N GLY A 239 -5.57 -30.04 -14.30
CA GLY A 239 -4.75 -31.22 -14.59
C GLY A 239 -5.42 -32.54 -14.24
N VAL A 240 -4.70 -33.63 -14.52
CA VAL A 240 -5.09 -34.97 -14.07
C VAL A 240 -4.31 -35.30 -12.80
N VAL A 241 -5.02 -35.69 -11.75
CA VAL A 241 -4.43 -36.03 -10.45
C VAL A 241 -4.82 -37.46 -10.11
N VAL A 242 -3.84 -38.28 -9.73
CA VAL A 242 -4.00 -39.67 -9.28
C VAL A 242 -3.33 -39.81 -7.92
N ASP A 243 -4.05 -40.34 -6.93
CA ASP A 243 -3.56 -40.49 -5.55
C ASP A 243 -2.99 -39.20 -4.92
N GLY A 244 -3.57 -38.05 -5.29
CA GLY A 244 -3.12 -36.73 -4.81
C GLY A 244 -1.89 -36.17 -5.52
N MET A 245 -1.33 -36.89 -6.50
CA MET A 245 -0.19 -36.47 -7.31
C MET A 245 -0.65 -36.09 -8.72
N GLN A 246 -0.25 -34.92 -9.20
CA GLN A 246 -0.47 -34.54 -10.60
C GLN A 246 0.35 -35.45 -11.51
N VAL A 247 -0.29 -36.04 -12.52
CA VAL A 247 0.39 -36.90 -13.49
C VAL A 247 0.86 -36.08 -14.68
N SER A 248 2.06 -36.39 -15.17
CA SER A 248 2.70 -35.67 -16.28
C SER A 248 2.25 -36.18 -17.65
N ASN A 249 1.90 -37.46 -17.75
CA ASN A 249 1.52 -38.12 -18.99
C ASN A 249 0.43 -39.18 -18.73
N LEU A 250 -0.30 -39.55 -19.77
CA LEU A 250 -1.29 -40.63 -19.73
C LEU A 250 -0.89 -41.73 -20.72
N PHE A 251 -0.93 -42.97 -20.26
CA PHE A 251 -0.69 -44.15 -21.07
C PHE A 251 -1.99 -44.95 -21.14
N VAL A 252 -2.56 -45.03 -22.34
CA VAL A 252 -3.85 -45.66 -22.57
C VAL A 252 -3.62 -47.03 -23.20
N TYR A 253 -4.41 -48.02 -22.80
CA TYR A 253 -4.37 -49.38 -23.33
C TYR A 253 -5.77 -49.78 -23.80
N ASP A 254 -5.84 -50.64 -24.82
CA ASP A 254 -7.11 -51.23 -25.28
C ASP A 254 -7.62 -52.33 -24.30
N ALA A 255 -8.78 -52.91 -24.62
CA ALA A 255 -9.40 -53.94 -23.79
C ALA A 255 -8.54 -55.21 -23.68
N GLU A 256 -7.79 -55.52 -24.72
CA GLU A 256 -6.83 -56.63 -24.75
C GLU A 256 -5.52 -56.29 -24.02
N GLY A 257 -5.34 -55.05 -23.56
CA GLY A 257 -4.18 -54.55 -22.84
C GLY A 257 -3.03 -54.06 -23.71
N ASN A 258 -3.22 -53.89 -25.02
CA ASN A 258 -2.19 -53.35 -25.91
C ASN A 258 -2.12 -51.81 -25.81
N PRO A 259 -0.91 -51.22 -25.87
CA PRO A 259 -0.75 -49.77 -25.78
C PRO A 259 -1.38 -49.04 -26.97
N LEU A 260 -2.09 -47.95 -26.68
CA LEU A 260 -2.71 -47.08 -27.68
C LEU A 260 -1.95 -45.75 -27.78
N THR A 261 -1.50 -45.40 -28.98
CA THR A 261 -0.90 -44.10 -29.27
C THR A 261 -1.90 -43.17 -29.94
N ASP A 262 -1.58 -41.87 -29.91
CA ASP A 262 -2.33 -40.85 -30.66
C ASP A 262 -3.79 -40.70 -30.22
N VAL A 263 -4.09 -41.01 -28.97
CA VAL A 263 -5.44 -40.98 -28.41
C VAL A 263 -5.75 -39.60 -27.85
N GLN A 264 -6.89 -39.02 -28.24
CA GLN A 264 -7.37 -37.78 -27.65
C GLN A 264 -8.28 -38.03 -26.46
N VAL A 265 -8.03 -37.34 -25.35
CA VAL A 265 -8.84 -37.44 -24.15
C VAL A 265 -9.62 -36.14 -23.93
N TYR A 266 -10.92 -36.28 -23.67
CA TYR A 266 -11.85 -35.21 -23.38
C TYR A 266 -12.66 -35.57 -22.14
N ASP A 267 -13.09 -34.55 -21.39
CA ASP A 267 -13.96 -34.74 -20.24
C ASP A 267 -15.45 -34.85 -20.65
N ASP A 268 -16.33 -35.00 -19.66
CA ASP A 268 -17.78 -35.10 -19.82
C ASP A 268 -18.44 -33.88 -20.48
N ARG A 269 -17.72 -32.75 -20.55
CA ARG A 269 -18.14 -31.49 -21.16
C ARG A 269 -17.48 -31.25 -22.52
N GLY A 270 -16.71 -32.20 -23.03
CA GLY A 270 -15.96 -32.06 -24.29
C GLY A 270 -14.76 -31.12 -24.18
N ARG A 271 -14.28 -30.81 -22.98
CA ARG A 271 -13.04 -30.04 -22.77
C ARG A 271 -11.83 -30.97 -22.91
N PRO A 272 -10.75 -30.54 -23.58
CA PRO A 272 -9.55 -31.36 -23.73
C PRO A 272 -8.91 -31.61 -22.36
N VAL A 273 -8.72 -32.88 -22.00
CA VAL A 273 -8.01 -33.26 -20.78
C VAL A 273 -6.52 -33.06 -21.02
N ARG A 274 -5.88 -32.26 -20.17
CA ARG A 274 -4.45 -31.93 -20.25
C ARG A 274 -3.77 -32.31 -18.95
N THR A 275 -2.52 -32.76 -19.06
CA THR A 275 -1.63 -33.04 -17.93
C THR A 275 -0.63 -31.90 -17.71
N THR A 276 -0.36 -31.11 -18.75
CA THR A 276 0.53 -29.94 -18.77
C THR A 276 -0.20 -28.69 -19.31
N PHE A 277 0.04 -27.54 -18.68
CA PHE A 277 -0.58 -26.25 -18.99
C PHE A 277 0.40 -25.16 -19.38
N ASP A 278 1.68 -25.43 -19.21
CA ASP A 278 2.79 -24.51 -19.43
C ASP A 278 3.41 -24.65 -20.82
N ASN A 279 2.78 -25.38 -21.73
CA ASN A 279 3.31 -25.61 -23.08
C ASN A 279 4.67 -26.36 -23.09
N GLY A 280 4.92 -27.20 -22.09
CA GLY A 280 6.06 -28.11 -22.07
C GLY A 280 7.31 -27.58 -21.36
N PHE A 281 7.22 -26.45 -20.66
CA PHE A 281 8.34 -25.89 -19.87
C PHE A 281 8.72 -26.75 -18.66
N GLU A 282 7.77 -27.46 -18.08
CA GLU A 282 7.94 -28.27 -16.89
C GLU A 282 8.78 -29.49 -17.22
N GLN A 283 9.74 -29.72 -16.35
CA GLN A 283 10.68 -30.81 -16.46
C GLN A 283 10.15 -32.00 -15.68
N TYR A 284 10.02 -33.13 -16.36
CA TYR A 284 9.49 -34.35 -15.78
C TYR A 284 10.57 -35.41 -15.67
N TRP A 285 10.59 -36.08 -14.52
CA TRP A 285 11.43 -37.23 -14.24
C TRP A 285 10.58 -38.49 -14.26
N PHE A 286 11.05 -39.52 -14.95
CA PHE A 286 10.52 -40.87 -14.86
C PHE A 286 11.61 -41.82 -14.35
N PRO A 287 11.24 -42.95 -13.71
CA PRO A 287 12.19 -43.81 -13.01
C PRO A 287 13.36 -44.31 -13.89
N GLU A 288 13.13 -44.48 -15.18
CA GLU A 288 14.11 -44.96 -16.15
C GLU A 288 14.93 -43.83 -16.83
N ALA A 289 14.61 -42.56 -16.57
CA ALA A 289 15.28 -41.42 -17.20
C ALA A 289 16.63 -41.12 -16.53
N THR A 290 17.67 -40.87 -17.34
CA THR A 290 18.97 -40.38 -16.85
C THR A 290 19.03 -38.86 -16.72
N GLU A 291 18.08 -38.15 -17.32
CA GLU A 291 17.97 -36.69 -17.33
C GLU A 291 16.49 -36.29 -17.42
N PRO A 292 16.09 -35.05 -17.05
CA PRO A 292 14.70 -34.64 -17.10
C PRO A 292 14.22 -34.49 -18.55
N TRP A 293 12.93 -34.70 -18.77
CA TRP A 293 12.30 -34.56 -20.07
C TRP A 293 11.35 -33.38 -20.11
N SER A 294 11.25 -32.77 -21.29
CA SER A 294 10.23 -31.77 -21.62
C SER A 294 9.34 -32.35 -22.73
N PHE A 295 8.06 -31.98 -22.76
CA PHE A 295 7.08 -32.51 -23.70
C PHE A 295 6.77 -31.53 -24.83
N VAL A 296 6.33 -32.07 -25.97
CA VAL A 296 5.87 -31.30 -27.12
C VAL A 296 4.41 -31.59 -27.40
N SER A 297 3.69 -30.57 -27.84
CA SER A 297 2.33 -30.75 -28.36
C SER A 297 2.34 -31.48 -29.69
N ARG A 298 1.25 -32.20 -29.99
CA ARG A 298 0.95 -32.61 -31.36
C ARG A 298 0.32 -31.47 -32.12
N VAL A 299 0.50 -31.45 -33.44
CA VAL A 299 -0.07 -30.42 -34.30
C VAL A 299 -1.17 -31.05 -35.14
N ASP A 300 -2.34 -30.42 -35.20
CA ASP A 300 -3.42 -30.85 -36.08
C ASP A 300 -3.21 -30.41 -37.53
N SER A 301 -4.13 -30.80 -38.43
CA SER A 301 -4.06 -30.43 -39.86
C SER A 301 -4.08 -28.92 -40.11
N ASP A 302 -4.59 -28.13 -39.15
CA ASP A 302 -4.71 -26.68 -39.23
C ASP A 302 -3.51 -25.96 -38.60
N GLY A 303 -2.51 -26.70 -38.11
CA GLY A 303 -1.34 -26.13 -37.45
C GLY A 303 -1.55 -25.79 -35.97
N ARG A 304 -2.67 -26.21 -35.34
CA ARG A 304 -2.93 -25.92 -33.92
C ARG A 304 -2.28 -26.96 -33.02
N ALA A 305 -1.65 -26.48 -31.95
CA ALA A 305 -1.11 -27.32 -30.88
C ALA A 305 -2.23 -28.07 -30.14
N ARG A 306 -2.02 -29.36 -29.91
CA ARG A 306 -2.91 -30.31 -29.24
C ARG A 306 -2.13 -30.99 -28.11
N TRP A 307 -2.46 -30.58 -26.88
CA TRP A 307 -1.87 -31.08 -25.63
C TRP A 307 -2.68 -32.19 -24.96
N ASN A 308 -3.76 -32.66 -25.61
CA ASN A 308 -4.63 -33.72 -25.11
C ASN A 308 -4.48 -35.02 -25.92
N VAL A 309 -3.38 -35.17 -26.66
CA VAL A 309 -3.06 -36.35 -27.48
C VAL A 309 -2.02 -37.17 -26.73
N TYR A 310 -2.37 -38.40 -26.39
CA TYR A 310 -1.60 -39.25 -25.49
C TYR A 310 -1.09 -40.54 -26.16
N PRO A 311 0.06 -41.07 -25.72
CA PRO A 311 0.98 -40.46 -24.75
C PRO A 311 1.64 -39.20 -25.33
N LEU A 312 1.90 -38.21 -24.48
CA LEU A 312 2.67 -37.03 -24.86
C LEU A 312 4.08 -37.47 -25.28
N GLN A 313 4.55 -36.91 -26.38
CA GLN A 313 5.91 -37.11 -26.88
C GLN A 313 6.81 -36.03 -26.32
N GLY A 314 8.08 -36.35 -26.15
CA GLY A 314 9.06 -35.43 -25.61
C GLY A 314 10.48 -35.83 -25.95
N ALA A 315 11.43 -35.12 -25.36
CA ALA A 315 12.84 -35.44 -25.43
C ALA A 315 13.49 -35.01 -24.10
N PRO A 316 14.74 -35.43 -23.85
CA PRO A 316 15.56 -34.80 -22.84
C PRO A 316 15.52 -33.27 -22.91
N THR A 317 15.34 -32.62 -21.77
CA THR A 317 15.28 -31.15 -21.68
C THR A 317 16.54 -30.48 -22.24
N SER A 318 17.69 -31.17 -22.17
CA SER A 318 18.96 -30.72 -22.73
C SER A 318 18.95 -30.55 -24.26
N GLU A 319 18.01 -31.19 -24.97
CA GLU A 319 17.84 -31.06 -26.41
C GLU A 319 16.99 -29.85 -26.82
N PHE A 320 16.27 -29.24 -25.89
CA PHE A 320 15.41 -28.10 -26.20
C PHE A 320 16.20 -26.79 -26.23
N THR A 321 15.77 -25.88 -27.10
CA THR A 321 16.27 -24.51 -27.20
C THR A 321 15.14 -23.52 -26.98
N TYR A 322 15.46 -22.23 -26.89
CA TYR A 322 14.46 -21.17 -26.86
C TYR A 322 14.42 -20.48 -28.23
N ASP A 323 13.22 -20.23 -28.74
CA ASP A 323 13.02 -19.42 -29.94
C ASP A 323 13.13 -17.90 -29.63
N ASP A 324 12.95 -17.08 -30.68
CA ASP A 324 13.06 -15.62 -30.57
C ASP A 324 11.97 -15.01 -29.67
N GLU A 325 10.86 -15.72 -29.48
CA GLU A 325 9.77 -15.39 -28.58
C GLU A 325 9.99 -15.89 -27.13
N GLY A 326 11.07 -16.62 -26.88
CA GLY A 326 11.40 -17.19 -25.57
C GLY A 326 10.61 -18.45 -25.22
N LEU A 327 9.96 -19.09 -26.19
CA LEU A 327 9.28 -20.38 -26.02
C LEU A 327 10.28 -21.52 -26.14
N GLN A 328 10.13 -22.53 -25.28
CA GLN A 328 10.93 -23.74 -25.35
C GLN A 328 10.47 -24.57 -26.56
N VAL A 329 11.38 -24.82 -27.49
CA VAL A 329 11.12 -25.53 -28.74
C VAL A 329 12.17 -26.62 -28.96
N LEU A 330 11.73 -27.73 -29.52
CA LEU A 330 12.64 -28.79 -29.93
C LEU A 330 13.23 -28.41 -31.31
N PRO A 331 14.56 -28.28 -31.46
CA PRO A 331 15.18 -27.82 -32.71
C PRO A 331 14.85 -28.68 -33.93
N SER A 332 14.81 -28.04 -35.09
CA SER A 332 14.66 -28.71 -36.40
C SER A 332 15.77 -29.75 -36.61
N GLY A 333 15.43 -31.03 -36.50
CA GLY A 333 16.37 -32.16 -36.60
C GLY A 333 16.37 -33.09 -35.40
N SER A 334 15.90 -32.61 -34.24
CA SER A 334 15.59 -33.47 -33.08
C SER A 334 14.22 -34.15 -33.27
N THR A 335 14.08 -35.36 -32.77
CA THR A 335 12.85 -36.14 -32.89
C THR A 335 12.26 -36.37 -31.51
N ALA A 336 11.05 -35.86 -31.28
CA ALA A 336 10.31 -36.18 -30.07
C ALA A 336 9.95 -37.67 -30.08
N THR A 337 10.21 -38.33 -28.95
CA THR A 337 9.96 -39.76 -28.76
C THR A 337 8.92 -39.98 -27.68
N THR A 338 8.31 -41.16 -27.69
CA THR A 338 7.38 -41.55 -26.63
C THR A 338 8.19 -42.00 -25.42
N PRO A 339 7.90 -41.51 -24.20
CA PRO A 339 8.52 -42.02 -22.99
C PRO A 339 8.29 -43.53 -22.82
N PRO A 340 9.11 -44.23 -22.02
CA PRO A 340 8.91 -45.64 -21.74
C PRO A 340 7.50 -45.93 -21.24
N TRP A 341 6.88 -46.97 -21.81
CA TRP A 341 5.57 -47.43 -21.35
C TRP A 341 5.68 -48.07 -19.97
N PRO A 342 4.77 -47.75 -19.02
CA PRO A 342 4.76 -48.40 -17.71
C PRO A 342 4.62 -49.92 -17.79
N PHE A 343 3.83 -50.40 -18.77
CA PHE A 343 3.65 -51.82 -19.05
C PHE A 343 3.75 -52.09 -20.55
N ALA A 344 4.41 -53.18 -20.93
CA ALA A 344 4.37 -53.67 -22.30
C ALA A 344 2.95 -54.13 -22.70
N LYS A 345 2.20 -54.67 -21.72
CA LYS A 345 0.80 -55.06 -21.85
C LYS A 345 0.09 -54.86 -20.52
N ALA A 346 -1.03 -54.13 -20.52
CA ALA A 346 -1.87 -53.96 -19.34
C ALA A 346 -2.72 -55.23 -19.09
N PRO A 347 -3.26 -55.43 -17.87
CA PRO A 347 -4.24 -56.48 -17.63
C PRO A 347 -5.42 -56.37 -18.59
N ALA A 348 -5.73 -57.47 -19.28
CA ALA A 348 -6.88 -57.53 -20.17
C ALA A 348 -8.18 -57.40 -19.36
N LEU A 349 -9.16 -56.73 -19.95
CA LEU A 349 -10.49 -56.59 -19.36
C LEU A 349 -11.36 -57.76 -19.82
N ASP A 350 -12.10 -58.36 -18.89
CA ASP A 350 -13.13 -59.35 -19.24
C ASP A 350 -14.24 -58.68 -20.05
N ASP A 351 -14.95 -59.47 -20.86
CA ASP A 351 -16.12 -59.00 -21.60
C ASP A 351 -17.12 -58.34 -20.64
N ALA A 352 -17.67 -57.20 -21.05
CA ALA A 352 -18.66 -56.50 -20.25
C ALA A 352 -19.81 -57.46 -19.92
N PRO A 353 -20.18 -57.62 -18.64
CA PRO A 353 -21.28 -58.50 -18.29
C PRO A 353 -22.57 -58.02 -18.96
N ASP A 354 -23.30 -58.94 -19.58
CA ASP A 354 -24.64 -58.71 -20.12
C ASP A 354 -25.58 -58.32 -18.97
N ALA A 355 -25.70 -57.01 -18.71
CA ALA A 355 -26.63 -56.34 -17.80
C ALA A 355 -26.25 -56.17 -16.29
N ALA A 356 -25.96 -54.92 -15.98
CA ALA A 356 -26.43 -54.10 -14.84
C ALA A 356 -26.17 -54.58 -13.40
N ILE A 357 -25.11 -54.06 -12.78
CA ILE A 357 -25.08 -53.82 -11.34
C ILE A 357 -25.47 -52.35 -11.10
N GLY A 358 -26.73 -52.13 -10.74
CA GLY A 358 -27.25 -50.84 -10.31
C GLY A 358 -28.15 -51.03 -9.11
N ALA A 359 -27.59 -50.78 -7.92
CA ALA A 359 -28.25 -50.64 -6.61
C ALA A 359 -29.13 -51.82 -6.15
N GLU A 360 -28.59 -52.67 -5.26
CA GLU A 360 -29.41 -53.46 -4.33
C GLU A 360 -30.15 -52.50 -3.38
N GLY A 361 -31.34 -52.06 -3.77
CA GLY A 361 -32.34 -51.55 -2.83
C GLY A 361 -33.03 -52.72 -2.11
N PRO A 362 -33.37 -52.61 -0.82
CA PRO A 362 -33.96 -53.73 -0.08
C PRO A 362 -35.32 -54.10 -0.66
N VAL A 363 -35.46 -55.37 -1.06
CA VAL A 363 -36.71 -55.95 -1.56
C VAL A 363 -37.72 -56.00 -0.41
N PRO A 364 -38.93 -55.42 -0.52
CA PRO A 364 -39.95 -55.55 0.51
C PRO A 364 -40.44 -57.00 0.57
N SER A 365 -40.41 -57.60 1.77
CA SER A 365 -40.95 -58.93 2.03
C SER A 365 -42.48 -58.93 1.90
N PRO A 366 -43.11 -59.85 1.13
CA PRO A 366 -44.56 -59.95 1.12
C PRO A 366 -45.06 -60.63 2.39
N THR A 367 -45.88 -59.91 3.15
CA THR A 367 -46.71 -60.44 4.24
C THR A 367 -47.65 -61.52 3.72
N SER A 368 -47.51 -62.75 4.21
CA SER A 368 -48.53 -63.80 4.06
C SER A 368 -49.72 -63.48 4.97
N THR A 369 -50.91 -63.39 4.37
CA THR A 369 -52.21 -63.27 5.06
C THR A 369 -52.90 -64.65 5.03
N PRO A 370 -53.61 -65.07 6.09
CA PRO A 370 -53.89 -66.48 6.42
C PRO A 370 -54.96 -67.17 5.57
#